data_AF-A0A8C3SHU7-F1
#
_entry.id   AF-A0A8C3SHU7-F1
#
_cell.length_a   1.000
_cell.length_b   1.000
_cell.length_c   1.000
_cell.angle_alpha   90.00
_cell.angle_beta   90.00
_cell.angle_gamma   90.00
#
_symmetry.space_group_name_H-M   'P 1'
#
loop_
_entity.id
_entity.type
_entity.pdbx_description
1 polymer ?
#
loop_
_entity_poly.entity_id
_entity_poly.type
_entity_poly.pdbx_seq_one_letter_code
_entity_poly.pdbx_strand_id
1 'polypeptide(L)'
;MALWIQAQQLQGEALRQMQALYGQHFPIEVRHYLSQWLESQAWDSIDLDNPQENLKATQLLEGLIQELQKKADHQVGEDGFLLKIKLGHYATQLQNTYDRCPMELVRCIRHILYHEQRLVREATNVSSQAGGSLADTMSQKHLQINQTFEELRLVTQDTENELKKLQQTQEYFIIQYQENMRLQAQFSQLSQLGPQERMSRETTLQQKKASLEAWLHREAQTLQQYRVELAEKHQKTLQLLRKQQTTILDDELIQWKRRQQLAGNGGPPEGTLDVLQSWCVCPCQGRGSRRGRDVPPGPSRRPGPVTLAPPPSTFIIEKQPPQVLKTQTKFAATVRLLVGGKLNVHMNPPQVKATIISEQQAKALLKNESTRK
;
A
#
# COMPACT_ATOMS: atom_id res chain seq x y z
N MET A 1 18.02 -28.79 -16.12
CA MET A 1 17.95 -27.60 -15.26
C MET A 1 18.11 -28.11 -13.83
N ALA A 2 19.04 -27.58 -13.05
CA ALA A 2 19.27 -28.09 -11.69
C ALA A 2 18.00 -27.94 -10.84
N LEU A 3 17.65 -28.95 -10.04
CA LEU A 3 16.51 -28.94 -9.13
C LEU A 3 16.55 -27.70 -8.23
N TRP A 4 17.75 -27.33 -7.80
CA TRP A 4 17.98 -26.13 -7.00
C TRP A 4 17.48 -24.84 -7.63
N ILE A 5 17.63 -24.66 -8.94
CA ILE A 5 17.16 -23.45 -9.65
C ILE A 5 15.63 -23.36 -9.60
N GLN A 6 14.96 -24.51 -9.67
CA GLN A 6 13.50 -24.58 -9.54
C GLN A 6 13.07 -24.35 -8.09
N ALA A 7 13.80 -24.90 -7.12
CA ALA A 7 13.54 -24.68 -5.70
C ALA A 7 13.68 -23.20 -5.30
N GLN A 8 14.63 -22.46 -5.89
CA GLN A 8 14.80 -21.01 -5.68
C GLN A 8 13.59 -20.18 -6.15
N GLN A 9 12.75 -20.70 -7.03
CA GLN A 9 11.55 -20.03 -7.52
C GLN A 9 10.33 -20.24 -6.62
N LEU A 10 10.43 -21.10 -5.61
CA LEU A 10 9.34 -21.33 -4.64
C LEU A 10 9.03 -20.03 -3.87
N GLN A 11 7.73 -19.80 -3.61
CA GLN A 11 7.23 -18.64 -2.88
C GLN A 11 6.28 -19.05 -1.76
N GLY A 12 6.00 -18.13 -0.84
CA GLY A 12 4.99 -18.31 0.20
C GLY A 12 5.31 -19.45 1.17
N GLU A 13 4.34 -20.33 1.39
CA GLU A 13 4.47 -21.46 2.34
C GLU A 13 5.48 -22.50 1.87
N ALA A 14 5.55 -22.78 0.57
CA ALA A 14 6.51 -23.74 0.00
C ALA A 14 7.96 -23.30 0.24
N LEU A 15 8.24 -21.99 0.15
CA LEU A 15 9.56 -21.44 0.48
C LEU A 15 9.89 -21.58 1.97
N ARG A 16 8.92 -21.36 2.88
CA ARG A 16 9.15 -21.54 4.32
C ARG A 16 9.40 -23.00 4.67
N GLN A 17 8.64 -23.93 4.06
CA GLN A 17 8.86 -25.36 4.24
C GLN A 17 10.22 -25.78 3.71
N MET A 18 10.65 -25.26 2.56
CA MET A 18 11.99 -25.47 2.03
C MET A 18 13.08 -24.93 2.97
N GLN A 19 12.94 -23.70 3.49
CA GLN A 19 13.90 -23.12 4.43
C GLN A 19 14.03 -23.93 5.72
N ALA A 20 12.95 -24.54 6.21
CA ALA A 20 12.95 -25.37 7.40
C ALA A 20 13.73 -26.69 7.24
N LEU A 21 14.01 -27.13 6.00
CA LEU A 21 14.84 -28.31 5.74
C LEU A 21 16.32 -28.07 6.07
N TYR A 22 16.74 -26.81 6.10
CA TYR A 22 18.13 -26.40 6.30
C TYR A 22 18.37 -25.90 7.72
N GLY A 23 19.53 -26.23 8.28
CA GLY A 23 19.86 -25.92 9.66
C GLY A 23 21.31 -26.24 9.97
N GLN A 24 21.64 -26.44 11.25
CA GLN A 24 23.01 -26.79 11.63
C GLN A 24 23.44 -28.17 11.13
N HIS A 25 22.49 -29.08 10.89
CA HIS A 25 22.73 -30.41 10.32
C HIS A 25 23.17 -30.33 8.86
N PHE A 26 22.61 -29.39 8.08
CA PHE A 26 23.03 -29.17 6.70
C PHE A 26 22.76 -27.71 6.29
N PRO A 27 23.81 -26.88 6.16
CA PRO A 27 23.66 -25.47 5.81
C PRO A 27 23.12 -25.28 4.39
N ILE A 28 22.20 -24.32 4.21
CA ILE A 28 21.61 -23.99 2.91
C ILE A 28 22.66 -23.45 1.92
N GLU A 29 23.72 -22.83 2.43
CA GLU A 29 24.83 -22.33 1.63
C GLU A 29 25.58 -23.49 0.96
N VAL A 30 25.78 -24.61 1.66
CA VAL A 30 26.41 -25.81 1.08
C VAL A 30 25.55 -26.36 -0.06
N ARG A 31 24.24 -26.44 0.16
CA ARG A 31 23.28 -26.81 -0.90
C ARG A 31 23.38 -25.87 -2.10
N HIS A 32 23.44 -24.55 -1.86
CA HIS A 32 23.48 -23.54 -2.90
C HIS A 32 24.75 -23.64 -3.75
N TYR A 33 25.92 -23.63 -3.11
CA TYR A 33 27.21 -23.59 -3.80
C TYR A 33 27.59 -24.91 -4.45
N LEU A 34 27.18 -26.06 -3.89
CA LEU A 34 27.46 -27.38 -4.45
C LEU A 34 26.24 -28.06 -5.08
N SER A 35 25.22 -27.28 -5.45
CA SER A 35 23.96 -27.80 -5.98
C SER A 35 24.12 -28.80 -7.13
N GLN A 36 24.98 -28.50 -8.09
CA GLN A 36 25.24 -29.38 -9.23
C GLN A 36 25.93 -30.69 -8.85
N TRP A 37 26.89 -30.66 -7.92
CA TRP A 37 27.60 -31.85 -7.48
C TRP A 37 26.71 -32.75 -6.61
N LEU A 38 25.93 -32.14 -5.71
CA LEU A 38 24.98 -32.86 -4.87
C LEU A 38 23.92 -33.57 -5.71
N GLU A 39 23.40 -32.91 -6.76
CA GLU A 39 22.39 -33.50 -7.64
C GLU A 39 22.95 -34.58 -8.59
N SER A 40 24.26 -34.63 -8.82
CA SER A 40 24.88 -35.64 -9.69
C SER A 40 25.24 -36.95 -9.00
N GLN A 41 25.20 -37.00 -7.66
CA GLN A 41 25.49 -38.24 -6.93
C GLN A 41 24.26 -39.15 -6.85
N ALA A 42 24.48 -40.46 -6.92
CA ALA A 42 23.43 -41.46 -6.84
C ALA A 42 23.05 -41.80 -5.38
N TRP A 43 22.55 -40.82 -4.62
CA TRP A 43 22.21 -41.01 -3.21
C TRP A 43 21.20 -42.14 -2.95
N ASP A 44 20.26 -42.36 -3.87
CA ASP A 44 19.24 -43.42 -3.76
C ASP A 44 19.77 -44.83 -4.04
N SER A 45 20.97 -44.95 -4.61
CA SER A 45 21.61 -46.25 -4.87
C SER A 45 22.29 -46.84 -3.63
N ILE A 46 22.36 -46.08 -2.53
CA ILE A 46 22.95 -46.53 -1.27
C ILE A 46 21.87 -47.15 -0.39
N ASP A 47 22.04 -48.44 -0.11
CA ASP A 47 21.25 -49.20 0.83
C ASP A 47 21.61 -48.80 2.25
N LEU A 48 20.61 -48.26 2.95
CA LEU A 48 20.78 -47.74 4.32
C LEU A 48 20.87 -48.84 5.38
N ASP A 49 20.47 -50.07 5.03
CA ASP A 49 20.42 -51.22 5.92
C ASP A 49 21.62 -52.16 5.75
N ASN A 50 22.44 -51.94 4.72
CA ASN A 50 23.63 -52.74 4.47
C ASN A 50 24.91 -52.06 5.01
N PRO A 51 25.53 -52.58 6.09
CA PRO A 51 26.72 -51.98 6.69
C PRO A 51 27.96 -52.00 5.77
N GLN A 52 27.95 -52.81 4.70
CA GLN A 52 29.04 -52.84 3.71
C GLN A 52 29.08 -51.58 2.83
N GLU A 53 27.99 -50.83 2.76
CA GLU A 53 27.92 -49.59 1.97
C GLU A 53 28.38 -48.34 2.74
N ASN A 54 28.72 -48.50 4.01
CA ASN A 54 29.29 -47.43 4.83
C ASN A 54 30.57 -46.86 4.20
N LEU A 55 31.36 -47.68 3.51
CA LEU A 55 32.55 -47.21 2.78
C LEU A 55 32.19 -46.22 1.66
N LYS A 56 31.08 -46.43 0.94
CA LYS A 56 30.58 -45.52 -0.10
C LYS A 56 30.10 -44.21 0.53
N ALA A 57 29.44 -44.27 1.69
CA ALA A 57 29.01 -43.09 2.42
C ALA A 57 30.20 -42.25 2.92
N THR A 58 31.26 -42.90 3.41
CA THR A 58 32.51 -42.21 3.78
C THR A 58 33.16 -41.54 2.57
N GLN A 59 33.23 -42.21 1.43
CA GLN A 59 33.76 -41.63 0.18
C GLN A 59 32.95 -40.41 -0.28
N LEU A 60 31.62 -40.42 -0.11
CA LEU A 60 30.77 -39.27 -0.42
C LEU A 60 30.98 -38.10 0.54
N LEU A 61 31.20 -38.37 1.83
CA LEU A 61 31.56 -37.34 2.81
C LEU A 61 32.92 -36.70 2.46
N GLU A 62 33.93 -37.50 2.15
CA GLU A 62 35.24 -37.02 1.71
C GLU A 62 35.14 -36.21 0.41
N GLY A 63 34.36 -36.68 -0.57
CA GLY A 63 34.12 -35.96 -1.81
C GLY A 63 33.41 -34.62 -1.62
N LEU A 64 32.44 -34.56 -0.70
CA LEU A 64 31.74 -33.31 -0.36
C LEU A 64 32.70 -32.29 0.27
N ILE A 65 33.56 -32.73 1.19
CA ILE A 65 34.56 -31.89 1.84
C ILE A 65 35.57 -31.37 0.81
N GLN A 66 36.05 -32.24 -0.08
CA GLN A 66 37.00 -31.86 -1.14
C GLN A 66 36.41 -30.83 -2.10
N GLU A 67 35.15 -30.98 -2.51
CA GLU A 67 34.50 -30.00 -3.40
C GLU A 67 34.23 -28.66 -2.69
N LEU A 68 33.94 -28.67 -1.38
CA LEU A 68 33.86 -27.44 -0.58
C LEU A 68 35.21 -26.72 -0.49
N GLN A 69 36.28 -27.45 -0.21
CA GLN A 69 37.64 -26.91 -0.12
C GLN A 69 38.11 -26.37 -1.48
N LYS A 70 37.89 -27.14 -2.56
CA LYS A 70 38.17 -26.71 -3.93
C LYS A 70 37.40 -25.44 -4.28
N LYS A 71 36.10 -25.35 -3.97
CA LYS A 71 35.33 -24.13 -4.18
C LYS A 71 35.81 -22.96 -3.34
N ALA A 72 36.30 -23.20 -2.13
CA ALA A 72 36.89 -22.19 -1.27
C ALA A 72 38.21 -21.65 -1.84
N ASP A 73 39.05 -22.52 -2.39
CA ASP A 73 40.35 -22.14 -2.98
C ASP A 73 40.24 -21.41 -4.31
N HIS A 74 39.17 -21.65 -5.06
CA HIS A 74 38.88 -20.92 -6.31
C HIS A 74 38.28 -19.53 -6.07
N GLN A 75 37.95 -19.14 -4.83
CA GLN A 75 37.50 -17.77 -4.54
C GLN A 75 38.69 -16.80 -4.48
N VAL A 76 38.67 -15.76 -5.32
CA VAL A 76 39.68 -14.69 -5.38
C VAL A 76 38.98 -13.32 -5.33
N GLY A 77 39.58 -12.35 -4.64
CA GLY A 77 39.07 -10.97 -4.49
C GLY A 77 38.47 -10.66 -3.11
N GLU A 78 38.17 -9.38 -2.85
CA GLU A 78 37.64 -8.90 -1.55
C GLU A 78 36.29 -9.55 -1.18
N ASP A 79 35.40 -9.73 -2.16
CA ASP A 79 34.10 -10.41 -1.95
C ASP A 79 34.25 -11.94 -1.79
N GLY A 80 35.31 -12.53 -2.36
CA GLY A 80 35.59 -13.96 -2.29
C GLY A 80 36.21 -14.41 -0.95
N PHE A 81 36.83 -13.48 -0.22
CA PHE A 81 37.50 -13.78 1.06
C PHE A 81 36.53 -14.31 2.12
N LEU A 82 35.39 -13.64 2.31
CA LEU A 82 34.37 -14.07 3.28
C LEU A 82 33.79 -15.43 2.91
N LEU A 83 33.55 -15.66 1.61
CA LEU A 83 33.02 -16.93 1.12
C LEU A 83 34.03 -18.07 1.33
N LYS A 84 35.33 -17.83 1.11
CA LYS A 84 36.40 -18.79 1.37
C LYS A 84 36.40 -19.24 2.83
N ILE A 85 36.33 -18.30 3.79
CA ILE A 85 36.28 -18.62 5.22
C ILE A 85 35.03 -19.44 5.56
N LYS A 86 33.85 -19.04 5.04
CA LYS A 86 32.59 -19.75 5.31
C LYS A 86 32.61 -21.18 4.76
N LEU A 87 33.05 -21.38 3.52
CA LEU A 87 33.14 -22.71 2.91
C LEU A 87 34.13 -23.62 3.66
N GLY A 88 35.27 -23.08 4.10
CA GLY A 88 36.21 -23.79 4.96
C GLY A 88 35.59 -24.19 6.31
N HIS A 89 34.83 -23.30 6.94
CA HIS A 89 34.12 -23.60 8.18
C HIS A 89 33.07 -24.70 7.98
N TYR A 90 32.28 -24.64 6.90
CA TYR A 90 31.29 -25.68 6.59
C TYR A 90 31.93 -27.05 6.32
N ALA A 91 33.08 -27.09 5.66
CA ALA A 91 33.82 -28.33 5.44
C ALA A 91 34.19 -29.00 6.77
N THR A 92 34.77 -28.23 7.71
CA THR A 92 35.11 -28.73 9.05
C THR A 92 33.88 -29.09 9.87
N GLN A 93 32.80 -28.31 9.78
CA GLN A 93 31.54 -28.56 10.48
C GLN A 93 30.89 -29.87 10.04
N LEU A 94 30.78 -30.09 8.73
CA LEU A 94 30.18 -31.30 8.16
C LEU A 94 31.05 -32.53 8.45
N GLN A 95 32.38 -32.39 8.38
CA GLN A 95 33.30 -33.45 8.79
C GLN A 95 33.04 -33.84 10.25
N ASN A 96 33.07 -32.89 11.18
CA ASN A 96 32.84 -33.17 12.61
C ASN A 96 31.47 -33.77 12.91
N THR A 97 30.44 -33.41 12.12
CA THR A 97 29.07 -33.86 12.32
C THR A 97 28.86 -35.30 11.82
N TYR A 98 29.46 -35.66 10.68
CA TYR A 98 29.17 -36.91 9.98
C TYR A 98 30.32 -37.94 9.96
N ASP A 99 31.53 -37.59 10.39
CA ASP A 99 32.70 -38.50 10.39
C ASP A 99 32.44 -39.78 11.20
N ARG A 100 31.73 -39.67 12.33
CA ARG A 100 31.35 -40.82 13.16
C ARG A 100 30.25 -41.69 12.56
N CYS A 101 29.42 -41.13 11.68
CA CYS A 101 28.31 -41.84 11.04
C CYS A 101 27.99 -41.25 9.65
N PRO A 102 28.77 -41.61 8.61
CA PRO A 102 28.60 -41.07 7.25
C PRO A 102 27.23 -41.42 6.63
N MET A 103 26.59 -42.48 7.10
CA MET A 103 25.24 -42.86 6.67
C MET A 103 24.18 -41.81 7.02
N GLU A 104 24.36 -41.06 8.11
CA GLU A 104 23.44 -39.95 8.47
C GLU A 104 23.51 -38.81 7.46
N LEU A 105 24.67 -38.57 6.83
CA LEU A 105 24.80 -37.60 5.75
C LEU A 105 23.95 -38.02 4.55
N VAL A 106 24.04 -39.29 4.15
CA VAL A 106 23.25 -39.85 3.04
C VAL A 106 21.76 -39.72 3.34
N ARG A 107 21.32 -40.07 4.56
CA ARG A 107 19.93 -39.91 5.01
C ARG A 107 19.48 -38.45 4.95
N CYS A 108 20.31 -37.53 5.45
CA CYS A 108 20.03 -36.11 5.46
C CYS A 108 19.87 -35.55 4.04
N ILE A 109 20.82 -35.83 3.15
CA ILE A 109 20.78 -35.31 1.77
C ILE A 109 19.62 -35.91 0.98
N ARG A 110 19.35 -37.23 1.13
CA ARG A 110 18.17 -37.87 0.51
C ARG A 110 16.88 -37.22 0.97
N HIS A 111 16.75 -36.98 2.27
CA HIS A 111 15.57 -36.30 2.84
C HIS A 111 15.40 -34.91 2.23
N ILE A 112 16.46 -34.10 2.20
CA ILE A 112 16.43 -32.75 1.63
C ILE A 112 16.02 -32.80 0.15
N LEU A 113 16.72 -33.58 -0.69
CA LEU A 113 16.46 -33.65 -2.12
C LEU A 113 15.04 -34.17 -2.43
N TYR A 114 14.57 -35.17 -1.67
CA TYR A 114 13.21 -35.69 -1.81
C TYR A 114 12.16 -34.62 -1.51
N HIS A 115 12.31 -33.91 -0.39
CA HIS A 115 11.36 -32.87 0.01
C HIS A 115 11.41 -31.65 -0.93
N GLU A 116 12.58 -31.24 -1.40
CA GLU A 116 12.70 -30.21 -2.44
C GLU A 116 11.99 -30.61 -3.72
N GLN A 117 12.22 -31.83 -4.20
CA GLN A 117 11.57 -32.32 -5.41
C GLN A 117 10.06 -32.41 -5.25
N ARG A 118 9.58 -32.80 -4.06
CA ARG A 118 8.14 -32.82 -3.74
C ARG A 118 7.55 -31.41 -3.77
N LEU A 119 8.18 -30.45 -3.10
CA LEU A 119 7.73 -29.05 -3.06
C LEU A 119 7.71 -28.39 -4.44
N VAL A 120 8.73 -28.65 -5.26
CA VAL A 120 8.79 -28.16 -6.64
C VAL A 120 7.68 -28.79 -7.49
N ARG A 121 7.43 -30.10 -7.35
CA ARG A 121 6.31 -30.77 -8.06
C ARG A 121 4.96 -30.24 -7.62
N GLU A 122 4.75 -30.04 -6.32
CA GLU A 122 3.53 -29.46 -5.76
C GLU A 122 3.30 -28.04 -6.32
N ALA A 123 4.32 -27.18 -6.31
CA ALA A 123 4.22 -25.83 -6.87
C ALA A 123 3.98 -25.81 -8.40
N THR A 124 4.57 -26.77 -9.12
CA THR A 124 4.39 -26.90 -10.58
C THR A 124 2.99 -27.42 -10.93
N ASN A 125 2.45 -28.36 -10.14
CA ASN A 125 1.12 -28.92 -10.35
C ASN A 125 0.00 -27.94 -9.95
N VAL A 126 0.20 -27.14 -8.89
CA VAL A 126 -0.74 -26.08 -8.47
C VAL A 126 -0.88 -24.99 -9.54
N SER A 127 0.14 -24.79 -10.38
CA SER A 127 0.09 -23.85 -11.51
C SER A 127 -0.83 -24.31 -12.65
N SER A 128 -1.25 -25.58 -12.68
CA SER A 128 -2.03 -26.17 -13.80
C SER A 128 -3.48 -26.56 -13.46
N GLN A 129 -3.86 -26.65 -12.18
CA GLN A 129 -5.24 -26.94 -11.78
C GLN A 129 -5.69 -26.10 -10.57
N ALA A 130 -6.51 -25.10 -10.87
CA ALA A 130 -7.53 -24.51 -10.00
C ALA A 130 -7.14 -24.14 -8.55
N GLY A 131 -6.78 -22.87 -8.35
CA GLY A 131 -6.82 -22.24 -7.03
C GLY A 131 -5.93 -21.01 -6.97
N GLY A 132 -6.42 -19.86 -7.44
CA GLY A 132 -5.75 -18.58 -7.18
C GLY A 132 -5.49 -18.46 -5.69
N SER A 133 -4.23 -18.32 -5.30
CA SER A 133 -3.85 -18.23 -3.90
C SER A 133 -4.61 -17.06 -3.27
N LEU A 134 -5.01 -17.18 -1.99
CA LEU A 134 -5.52 -16.04 -1.22
C LEU A 134 -4.59 -14.82 -1.33
N ALA A 135 -3.29 -15.04 -1.51
CA ALA A 135 -2.30 -14.01 -1.77
C ALA A 135 -2.50 -13.30 -3.13
N ASP A 136 -2.84 -14.03 -4.19
CA ASP A 136 -3.08 -13.47 -5.53
C ASP A 136 -4.36 -12.63 -5.55
N THR A 137 -5.40 -13.09 -4.87
CA THR A 137 -6.65 -12.33 -4.74
C THR A 137 -6.45 -11.04 -3.94
N MET A 138 -5.68 -11.09 -2.85
CA MET A 138 -5.34 -9.89 -2.07
C MET A 138 -4.47 -8.92 -2.88
N SER A 139 -3.49 -9.42 -3.62
CA SER A 139 -2.62 -8.61 -4.50
C SER A 139 -3.42 -7.89 -5.59
N GLN A 140 -4.38 -8.59 -6.22
CA GLN A 140 -5.29 -7.99 -7.21
C GLN A 140 -6.17 -6.88 -6.61
N LYS A 141 -6.73 -7.11 -5.41
CA LYS A 141 -7.50 -6.07 -4.69
C LYS A 141 -6.65 -4.86 -4.37
N HIS A 142 -5.42 -5.06 -3.89
CA HIS A 142 -4.49 -3.96 -3.60
C HIS A 142 -4.20 -3.14 -4.85
N LEU A 143 -4.00 -3.79 -6.00
CA LEU A 143 -3.80 -3.13 -7.28
C LEU A 143 -5.02 -2.29 -7.68
N GLN A 144 -6.22 -2.84 -7.55
CA GLN A 144 -7.48 -2.13 -7.86
C GLN A 144 -7.70 -0.91 -6.96
N ILE A 145 -7.38 -1.03 -5.66
CA ILE A 145 -7.44 0.08 -4.70
C ILE A 145 -6.48 1.20 -5.14
N ASN A 146 -5.24 0.87 -5.52
CA ASN A 146 -4.25 1.85 -5.97
C ASN A 146 -4.64 2.51 -7.30
N GLN A 147 -5.21 1.76 -8.25
CA GLN A 147 -5.73 2.31 -9.50
C GLN A 147 -6.85 3.33 -9.25
N THR A 148 -7.78 3.01 -8.34
CA THR A 148 -8.87 3.93 -7.96
C THR A 148 -8.33 5.20 -7.30
N PHE A 149 -7.24 5.11 -6.53
CA PHE A 149 -6.57 6.28 -5.97
C PHE A 149 -5.93 7.16 -7.04
N GLU A 150 -5.31 6.56 -8.05
CA GLU A 150 -4.72 7.29 -9.16
C GLU A 150 -5.80 7.98 -10.00
N GLU A 151 -6.93 7.31 -10.25
CA GLU A 151 -8.11 7.93 -10.87
C GLU A 151 -8.60 9.13 -10.06
N LEU A 152 -8.78 8.98 -8.74
CA LEU A 152 -9.16 10.09 -7.85
C LEU A 152 -8.17 11.26 -7.90
N ARG A 153 -6.86 10.97 -8.01
CA ARG A 153 -5.81 11.98 -8.13
C ARG A 153 -5.96 12.76 -9.44
N LEU A 154 -6.08 12.06 -10.56
CA LEU A 154 -6.23 12.65 -11.89
C LEU A 154 -7.51 13.48 -12.01
N VAL A 155 -8.66 12.93 -11.58
CA VAL A 155 -9.94 13.66 -11.63
C VAL A 155 -9.89 14.89 -10.72
N THR A 156 -9.28 14.80 -9.55
CA THR A 156 -9.14 15.97 -8.65
C THR A 156 -8.26 17.06 -9.27
N GLN A 157 -7.16 16.69 -9.94
CA GLN A 157 -6.28 17.62 -10.62
C GLN A 157 -6.98 18.30 -11.82
N ASP A 158 -7.74 17.54 -12.61
CA ASP A 158 -8.57 18.07 -13.70
C ASP A 158 -9.59 19.08 -13.18
N THR A 159 -10.31 18.73 -12.12
CA THR A 159 -11.31 19.61 -11.49
C THR A 159 -10.66 20.90 -10.97
N GLU A 160 -9.43 20.84 -10.44
CA GLU A 160 -8.69 22.03 -10.00
C GLU A 160 -8.30 22.95 -11.17
N ASN A 161 -7.89 22.36 -12.30
CA ASN A 161 -7.54 23.13 -13.51
C ASN A 161 -8.77 23.85 -14.08
N GLU A 162 -9.92 23.19 -14.09
CA GLU A 162 -11.18 23.81 -14.51
C GLU A 162 -11.64 24.91 -13.56
N LEU A 163 -11.45 24.74 -12.25
CA LEU A 163 -11.70 25.80 -11.28
C LEU A 163 -10.81 27.02 -11.55
N LYS A 164 -9.52 26.83 -11.86
CA LYS A 164 -8.61 27.93 -12.23
C LYS A 164 -9.08 28.65 -13.49
N LYS A 165 -9.50 27.90 -14.52
CA LYS A 165 -10.07 28.46 -15.75
C LYS A 165 -11.34 29.27 -15.47
N LEU A 166 -12.28 28.71 -14.69
CA LEU A 166 -13.50 29.40 -14.27
C LEU A 166 -13.18 30.72 -13.55
N GLN A 167 -12.20 30.71 -12.65
CA GLN A 167 -11.77 31.92 -11.92
C GLN A 167 -11.22 32.99 -12.87
N GLN A 168 -10.36 32.61 -13.80
CA GLN A 168 -9.82 33.54 -14.81
C GLN A 168 -10.93 34.13 -15.69
N THR A 169 -11.87 33.29 -16.15
CA THR A 169 -13.03 33.76 -16.92
C THR A 169 -13.90 34.72 -16.10
N GLN A 170 -14.12 34.41 -14.82
CA GLN A 170 -14.89 35.27 -13.92
C GLN A 170 -14.20 36.62 -13.68
N GLU A 171 -12.88 36.64 -13.50
CA GLU A 171 -12.09 37.87 -13.37
C GLU A 171 -12.22 38.74 -14.63
N TYR A 172 -12.08 38.15 -15.82
CA TYR A 172 -12.25 38.86 -17.08
C TYR A 172 -13.68 39.41 -17.25
N PHE A 173 -14.69 38.61 -16.92
CA PHE A 173 -16.09 39.04 -16.91
C PHE A 173 -16.30 40.27 -16.00
N ILE A 174 -15.73 40.27 -14.80
CA ILE A 174 -15.85 41.40 -13.86
C ILE A 174 -15.25 42.67 -14.47
N ILE A 175 -14.10 42.58 -15.14
CA ILE A 175 -13.46 43.73 -15.82
C ILE A 175 -14.37 44.27 -16.93
N GLN A 176 -14.93 43.40 -17.77
CA GLN A 176 -15.85 43.82 -18.84
C GLN A 176 -17.16 44.41 -18.28
N TYR A 177 -17.65 43.89 -17.16
CA TYR A 177 -18.83 44.42 -16.49
C TYR A 177 -18.56 45.82 -15.93
N GLN A 178 -17.39 46.06 -15.34
CA GLN A 178 -16.98 47.38 -14.89
C GLN A 178 -16.83 48.36 -16.06
N GLU A 179 -16.31 47.90 -17.21
CA GLU A 179 -16.24 48.71 -18.42
C GLU A 179 -17.64 49.10 -18.92
N ASN A 180 -18.62 48.19 -18.85
CA ASN A 180 -20.00 48.51 -19.19
C ASN A 180 -20.58 49.62 -18.30
N MET A 181 -20.32 49.55 -16.99
CA MET A 181 -20.71 50.61 -16.05
C MET A 181 -20.02 51.94 -16.37
N ARG A 182 -18.75 51.91 -16.78
CA ARG A 182 -18.02 53.10 -17.22
C ARG A 182 -18.63 53.71 -18.49
N LEU A 183 -18.99 52.88 -19.48
CA LEU A 183 -19.69 53.35 -20.68
C LEU A 183 -21.04 53.97 -20.34
N GLN A 184 -21.78 53.40 -19.38
CA GLN A 184 -23.05 53.95 -18.92
C GLN A 184 -22.89 55.32 -18.25
N ALA A 185 -21.80 55.55 -17.51
CA ALA A 185 -21.47 56.87 -16.96
C ALA A 185 -21.12 57.90 -18.06
N GLN A 186 -20.48 57.47 -19.16
CA GLN A 186 -20.18 58.35 -20.30
C GLN A 186 -21.45 58.82 -21.01
N PHE A 187 -22.52 58.02 -21.03
CA PHE A 187 -23.82 58.45 -21.56
C PHE A 187 -24.38 59.66 -20.82
N SER A 188 -24.26 59.71 -19.49
CA SER A 188 -24.70 60.85 -18.68
C SER A 188 -23.95 62.15 -19.03
N GLN A 189 -22.70 62.04 -19.50
CA GLN A 189 -21.84 63.17 -19.87
C GLN A 189 -22.14 63.73 -21.28
N LEU A 190 -22.85 62.98 -22.14
CA LEU A 190 -23.22 63.43 -23.49
C LEU A 190 -24.11 64.69 -23.49
N SER A 191 -24.81 64.95 -22.38
CA SER A 191 -25.63 66.14 -22.16
C SER A 191 -24.84 67.46 -22.26
N GLN A 192 -23.51 67.43 -22.11
CA GLN A 192 -22.64 68.60 -22.13
C GLN A 192 -22.07 68.95 -23.52
N LEU A 193 -22.27 68.11 -24.55
CA LEU A 193 -21.71 68.30 -25.90
C LEU A 193 -22.66 69.03 -26.85
N GLY A 194 -22.14 69.61 -27.93
CA GLY A 194 -22.94 70.24 -29.00
C GLY A 194 -23.78 69.23 -29.81
N PRO A 195 -24.86 69.66 -30.51
CA PRO A 195 -25.86 68.75 -31.09
C PRO A 195 -25.33 67.75 -32.12
N GLN A 196 -24.43 68.21 -33.01
CA GLN A 196 -23.88 67.38 -34.10
C GLN A 196 -22.86 66.35 -33.59
N GLU A 197 -21.97 66.76 -32.67
CA GLU A 197 -20.98 65.89 -32.04
C GLU A 197 -21.62 64.90 -31.05
N ARG A 198 -22.72 65.30 -30.40
CA ARG A 198 -23.50 64.43 -29.53
C ARG A 198 -24.07 63.25 -30.30
N MET A 199 -24.74 63.48 -31.43
CA MET A 199 -25.38 62.43 -32.23
C MET A 199 -24.38 61.38 -32.74
N SER A 200 -23.20 61.78 -33.21
CA SER A 200 -22.18 60.84 -33.70
C SER A 200 -21.51 60.04 -32.57
N ARG A 201 -21.30 60.68 -31.41
CA ARG A 201 -20.68 60.03 -30.24
C ARG A 201 -21.67 59.12 -29.50
N GLU A 202 -22.94 59.49 -29.45
CA GLU A 202 -24.03 58.70 -28.89
C GLU A 202 -24.24 57.40 -29.68
N THR A 203 -24.34 57.48 -31.01
CA THR A 203 -24.47 56.29 -31.87
C THR A 203 -23.29 55.32 -31.70
N THR A 204 -22.07 55.83 -31.65
CA THR A 204 -20.86 55.00 -31.43
C THR A 204 -20.85 54.34 -30.05
N LEU A 205 -21.19 55.10 -28.99
CA LEU A 205 -21.27 54.56 -27.63
C LEU A 205 -22.38 53.52 -27.48
N GLN A 206 -23.50 53.71 -28.18
CA GLN A 206 -24.65 52.80 -28.13
C GLN A 206 -24.35 51.48 -28.82
N GLN A 207 -23.63 51.50 -29.94
CA GLN A 207 -23.12 50.28 -30.57
C GLN A 207 -22.13 49.53 -29.67
N LYS A 208 -21.16 50.23 -29.07
CA LYS A 208 -20.20 49.63 -28.12
C LYS A 208 -20.92 49.01 -26.93
N LYS A 209 -21.86 49.74 -26.33
CA LYS A 209 -22.67 49.25 -25.21
C LYS A 209 -23.46 48.00 -25.60
N ALA A 210 -24.20 48.02 -26.70
CA ALA A 210 -24.98 46.87 -27.15
C ALA A 210 -24.11 45.63 -27.41
N SER A 211 -22.93 45.82 -28.03
CA SER A 211 -21.98 44.72 -28.26
C SER A 211 -21.45 44.12 -26.95
N LEU A 212 -21.15 44.97 -25.96
CA LEU A 212 -20.63 44.55 -24.66
C LEU A 212 -21.71 43.90 -23.79
N GLU A 213 -22.96 44.39 -23.84
CA GLU A 213 -24.11 43.78 -23.15
C GLU A 213 -24.43 42.40 -23.72
N ALA A 214 -24.42 42.25 -25.04
CA ALA A 214 -24.60 40.95 -25.69
C ALA A 214 -23.48 39.96 -25.30
N TRP A 215 -22.23 40.44 -25.24
CA TRP A 215 -21.11 39.64 -24.77
C TRP A 215 -21.26 39.25 -23.29
N LEU A 216 -21.60 40.20 -22.40
CA LEU A 216 -21.81 39.93 -20.98
C LEU A 216 -22.95 38.93 -20.75
N HIS A 217 -24.05 39.03 -21.50
CA HIS A 217 -25.15 38.08 -21.37
C HIS A 217 -24.72 36.67 -21.75
N ARG A 218 -23.99 36.51 -22.87
CA ARG A 218 -23.45 35.23 -23.30
C ARG A 218 -22.44 34.68 -22.29
N GLU A 219 -21.52 35.51 -21.82
CA GLU A 219 -20.46 35.08 -20.91
C GLU A 219 -21.01 34.71 -19.52
N ALA A 220 -22.07 35.38 -19.06
CA ALA A 220 -22.79 35.00 -17.84
C ALA A 220 -23.40 33.60 -17.95
N GLN A 221 -23.96 33.24 -19.11
CA GLN A 221 -24.45 31.87 -19.37
C GLN A 221 -23.31 30.85 -19.38
N THR A 222 -22.19 31.17 -20.04
CA THR A 222 -20.97 30.33 -20.04
C THR A 222 -20.45 30.08 -18.63
N LEU A 223 -20.32 31.14 -17.81
CA LEU A 223 -19.88 31.03 -16.41
C LEU A 223 -20.83 30.17 -15.58
N GLN A 224 -22.13 30.32 -15.79
CA GLN A 224 -23.12 29.51 -15.09
C GLN A 224 -23.01 28.03 -15.49
N GLN A 225 -22.81 27.73 -16.76
CA GLN A 225 -22.59 26.37 -17.25
C GLN A 225 -21.34 25.76 -16.61
N TYR A 226 -20.19 26.45 -16.64
CA TYR A 226 -18.97 25.97 -16.00
C TYR A 226 -19.13 25.72 -14.50
N ARG A 227 -19.91 26.56 -13.78
CA ARG A 227 -20.19 26.33 -12.36
C ARG A 227 -20.99 25.06 -12.09
N VAL A 228 -21.96 24.75 -12.94
CA VAL A 228 -22.77 23.52 -12.83
C VAL A 228 -21.92 22.29 -13.15
N GLU A 229 -21.17 22.30 -14.26
CA GLU A 229 -20.28 21.22 -14.66
C GLU A 229 -19.23 20.92 -13.58
N LEU A 230 -18.63 21.97 -13.01
CA LEU A 230 -17.67 21.85 -11.91
C LEU A 230 -18.30 21.26 -10.64
N ALA A 231 -19.54 21.64 -10.32
CA ALA A 231 -20.26 21.09 -9.17
C ALA A 231 -20.57 19.59 -9.37
N GLU A 232 -20.99 19.19 -10.56
CA GLU A 232 -21.24 17.79 -10.91
C GLU A 232 -19.96 16.94 -10.85
N LYS A 233 -18.84 17.46 -11.37
CA LYS A 233 -17.54 16.80 -11.25
C LYS A 233 -17.11 16.62 -9.80
N HIS A 234 -17.24 17.65 -8.97
CA HIS A 234 -16.98 17.51 -7.53
C HIS A 234 -17.87 16.46 -6.87
N GLN A 235 -19.15 16.39 -7.24
CA GLN A 235 -20.09 15.39 -6.71
C GLN A 235 -19.66 13.96 -7.09
N LYS A 236 -19.30 13.72 -8.35
CA LYS A 236 -18.79 12.42 -8.83
C LYS A 236 -17.51 12.02 -8.09
N THR A 237 -16.55 12.95 -7.95
CA THR A 237 -15.31 12.73 -7.20
C THR A 237 -15.57 12.37 -5.74
N LEU A 238 -16.52 13.06 -5.09
CA LEU A 238 -16.90 12.76 -3.70
C LEU A 238 -17.59 11.41 -3.55
N GLN A 239 -18.40 10.99 -4.53
CA GLN A 239 -19.01 9.66 -4.54
C GLN A 239 -17.96 8.55 -4.67
N LEU A 240 -17.02 8.70 -5.61
CA LEU A 240 -15.90 7.76 -5.78
C LEU A 240 -15.04 7.69 -4.51
N LEU A 241 -14.74 8.84 -3.90
CA LEU A 241 -14.00 8.91 -2.65
C LEU A 241 -14.72 8.21 -1.49
N ARG A 242 -16.05 8.34 -1.38
CA ARG A 242 -16.85 7.64 -0.36
C ARG A 242 -16.83 6.13 -0.57
N LYS A 243 -16.96 5.67 -1.82
CA LYS A 243 -16.87 4.25 -2.16
C LYS A 243 -15.50 3.69 -1.75
N GLN A 244 -14.43 4.38 -2.14
CA GLN A 244 -13.07 4.00 -1.78
C GLN A 244 -12.84 3.98 -0.28
N GLN A 245 -13.35 4.98 0.44
CA GLN A 245 -13.27 5.05 1.90
C GLN A 245 -13.99 3.86 2.56
N THR A 246 -15.15 3.46 2.04
CA THR A 246 -15.92 2.30 2.52
C THR A 246 -15.10 1.02 2.33
N THR A 247 -14.56 0.79 1.14
CA THR A 247 -13.71 -0.40 0.87
C THR A 247 -12.49 -0.47 1.81
N ILE A 248 -11.82 0.65 2.07
CA ILE A 248 -10.64 0.64 2.94
C ILE A 248 -11.01 0.42 4.41
N LEU A 249 -12.03 1.12 4.91
CA LEU A 249 -12.36 1.12 6.34
C LEU A 249 -13.25 -0.05 6.75
N ASP A 250 -14.16 -0.46 5.89
CA ASP A 250 -15.18 -1.46 6.21
C ASP A 250 -14.82 -2.84 5.65
N ASP A 251 -13.98 -2.94 4.61
CA ASP A 251 -13.48 -4.24 4.13
C ASP A 251 -12.05 -4.50 4.62
N GLU A 252 -11.07 -3.74 4.12
CA GLU A 252 -9.65 -4.06 4.31
C GLU A 252 -9.21 -3.93 5.77
N LEU A 253 -9.64 -2.86 6.47
CA LEU A 253 -9.32 -2.67 7.87
C LEU A 253 -10.02 -3.69 8.77
N ILE A 254 -11.28 -4.05 8.48
CA ILE A 254 -11.99 -5.10 9.23
C ILE A 254 -11.32 -6.46 9.02
N GLN A 255 -10.93 -6.76 7.77
CA GLN A 255 -10.21 -8.00 7.44
C GLN A 255 -8.84 -8.06 8.12
N TRP A 256 -8.12 -6.95 8.20
CA TRP A 256 -6.87 -6.87 8.98
C TRP A 256 -7.11 -7.09 10.48
N LYS A 257 -8.12 -6.45 11.08
CA LYS A 257 -8.49 -6.68 12.49
C LYS A 257 -8.87 -8.15 12.75
N ARG A 258 -9.56 -8.80 11.81
CA ARG A 258 -9.89 -10.23 11.90
C ARG A 258 -8.64 -11.10 11.83
N ARG A 259 -7.68 -10.79 10.95
CA ARG A 259 -6.38 -11.49 10.90
C ARG A 259 -5.62 -11.34 12.20
N GLN A 260 -5.57 -10.14 12.79
CA GLN A 260 -4.95 -9.89 14.10
C GLN A 260 -5.60 -10.73 15.22
N GLN A 261 -6.93 -10.85 15.21
CA GLN A 261 -7.64 -11.69 16.17
C GLN A 261 -7.26 -13.17 16.02
N LEU A 262 -7.17 -13.67 14.78
CA LEU A 262 -6.80 -15.06 14.51
C LEU A 262 -5.33 -15.33 14.82
N ALA A 263 -4.43 -14.39 14.56
CA ALA A 263 -3.02 -14.47 14.94
C ALA A 263 -2.85 -14.60 16.46
N GLY A 264 -3.69 -13.91 17.24
CA GLY A 264 -3.76 -14.05 18.70
C GLY A 264 -4.13 -15.47 19.17
N ASN A 265 -4.77 -16.27 18.33
CA ASN A 265 -5.11 -17.68 18.59
C ASN A 265 -4.09 -18.66 18.00
N GLY A 266 -2.92 -18.18 17.55
CA GLY A 266 -1.90 -19.00 16.88
C GLY A 266 -2.08 -19.13 15.36
N GLY A 267 -2.96 -18.33 14.75
CA GLY A 267 -3.09 -18.22 13.30
C GLY A 267 -1.90 -17.53 12.61
N PRO A 268 -1.90 -17.42 11.28
CA PRO A 268 -0.84 -16.74 10.54
C PRO A 268 -0.75 -15.26 10.92
N PRO A 269 0.45 -14.64 10.87
CA PRO A 269 0.64 -13.26 11.25
C PRO A 269 -0.17 -12.29 10.36
N GLU A 270 -0.67 -11.22 10.97
CA GLU A 270 -1.61 -10.26 10.39
C GLU A 270 -1.03 -9.38 9.27
N GLY A 271 0.30 -9.29 9.17
CA GLY A 271 1.02 -8.43 8.22
C GLY A 271 1.17 -6.98 8.69
N THR A 272 1.96 -6.19 7.96
CA THR A 272 2.25 -4.79 8.34
C THR A 272 1.08 -3.85 8.06
N LEU A 273 0.91 -2.84 8.92
CA LEU A 273 -0.10 -1.79 8.75
C LEU A 273 0.26 -0.74 7.70
N ASP A 274 1.46 -0.78 7.14
CA ASP A 274 2.01 0.28 6.30
C ASP A 274 1.21 0.49 5.01
N VAL A 275 0.70 -0.59 4.43
CA VAL A 275 -0.16 -0.54 3.23
C VAL A 275 -1.49 0.15 3.55
N LEU A 276 -2.18 -0.26 4.62
CA LEU A 276 -3.41 0.37 5.10
C LEU A 276 -3.19 1.84 5.49
N GLN A 277 -2.05 2.14 6.10
CA GLN A 277 -1.65 3.50 6.46
C GLN A 277 -1.49 4.37 5.21
N SER A 278 -0.83 3.86 4.16
CA SER A 278 -0.68 4.58 2.89
C SER A 278 -2.03 4.91 2.25
N TRP A 279 -2.99 3.99 2.31
CA TRP A 279 -4.34 4.18 1.80
C TRP A 279 -5.21 5.09 2.66
N CYS A 280 -5.02 5.11 3.97
CA CYS A 280 -5.72 6.06 4.83
C CYS A 280 -5.19 7.50 4.64
N VAL A 281 -3.91 7.64 4.29
CA VAL A 281 -3.23 8.93 4.08
C VAL A 281 -3.54 9.56 2.72
N CYS A 282 -3.64 8.77 1.65
CA CYS A 282 -3.88 9.26 0.29
C CYS A 282 -5.17 10.12 0.12
N PRO A 283 -6.36 9.71 0.61
CA PRO A 283 -7.58 10.49 0.48
C PRO A 283 -7.60 11.76 1.35
N CYS A 284 -6.74 11.86 2.37
CA CYS A 284 -6.57 13.07 3.16
C CYS A 284 -5.83 14.19 2.40
N GLN A 285 -4.94 13.85 1.45
CA GLN A 285 -4.24 14.85 0.62
C GLN A 285 -5.23 15.65 -0.25
N GLY A 286 -6.19 14.98 -0.88
CA GLY A 286 -7.21 15.65 -1.72
C GLY A 286 -8.19 16.53 -0.94
N ARG A 287 -8.33 16.34 0.38
CA ARG A 287 -9.19 17.15 1.24
C ARG A 287 -8.49 18.39 1.82
N GLY A 288 -7.16 18.38 1.94
CA GLY A 288 -6.37 19.50 2.45
C GLY A 288 -6.35 20.72 1.52
N SER A 289 -6.21 20.50 0.21
CA SER A 289 -6.20 21.59 -0.78
C SER A 289 -7.54 22.30 -0.98
N ARG A 290 -8.66 21.71 -0.53
CA ARG A 290 -10.01 22.28 -0.71
C ARG A 290 -10.42 23.30 0.36
N ARG A 291 -9.54 23.62 1.32
CA ARG A 291 -9.88 24.45 2.49
C ARG A 291 -9.73 25.97 2.32
N GLY A 292 -9.28 26.46 1.16
CA GLY A 292 -9.14 27.90 0.95
C GLY A 292 -9.46 28.30 -0.47
N ARG A 293 -10.70 28.77 -0.71
CA ARG A 293 -11.07 29.69 -1.80
C ARG A 293 -12.52 30.10 -1.57
N ASP A 294 -12.69 31.33 -1.09
CA ASP A 294 -13.97 32.00 -0.98
C ASP A 294 -14.63 32.10 -2.36
N VAL A 295 -15.81 31.50 -2.51
CA VAL A 295 -16.68 31.71 -3.68
C VAL A 295 -17.85 32.59 -3.20
N PRO A 296 -18.17 33.71 -3.88
CA PRO A 296 -19.29 34.57 -3.51
C PRO A 296 -20.64 33.87 -3.68
N PRO A 297 -21.69 34.25 -2.93
CA PRO A 297 -22.88 33.42 -2.74
C PRO A 297 -23.82 33.47 -3.95
N GLY A 298 -24.04 32.32 -4.58
CA GLY A 298 -25.24 32.04 -5.39
C GLY A 298 -26.27 31.21 -4.60
N PRO A 299 -27.54 31.13 -5.04
CA PRO A 299 -28.64 30.57 -4.28
C PRO A 299 -28.68 29.04 -4.38
N SER A 300 -27.58 28.38 -4.02
CA SER A 300 -27.53 26.94 -3.87
C SER A 300 -27.04 26.61 -2.47
N ARG A 301 -27.89 25.87 -1.77
CA ARG A 301 -27.76 25.37 -0.39
C ARG A 301 -26.30 25.08 -0.06
N ARG A 302 -25.69 25.92 0.80
CA ARG A 302 -24.31 25.72 1.30
C ARG A 302 -24.20 24.27 1.79
N PRO A 303 -23.35 23.40 1.20
CA PRO A 303 -22.90 22.24 1.93
C PRO A 303 -22.05 22.82 3.07
N GLY A 304 -22.51 22.64 4.31
CA GLY A 304 -21.77 23.10 5.48
C GLY A 304 -20.32 22.61 5.46
N PRO A 305 -19.42 23.23 6.25
CA PRO A 305 -18.02 22.83 6.32
C PRO A 305 -17.96 21.36 6.72
N VAL A 306 -17.68 20.48 5.76
CA VAL A 306 -17.39 19.08 6.01
C VAL A 306 -15.97 19.01 6.60
N THR A 307 -15.81 19.56 7.80
CA THR A 307 -14.71 19.23 8.69
C THR A 307 -15.01 17.86 9.25
N LEU A 308 -14.96 16.83 8.40
CA LEU A 308 -14.95 15.46 8.89
C LEU A 308 -13.63 15.31 9.64
N ALA A 309 -13.74 15.32 10.97
CA ALA A 309 -12.77 14.66 11.82
C ALA A 309 -12.41 13.31 11.17
N PRO A 310 -11.14 12.88 11.24
CA PRO A 310 -10.78 11.59 10.70
C PRO A 310 -11.71 10.55 11.32
N PRO A 311 -12.26 9.61 10.54
CA PRO A 311 -13.22 8.69 11.08
C PRO A 311 -12.55 7.96 12.27
N PRO A 312 -13.27 7.79 13.40
CA PRO A 312 -12.73 7.18 14.62
C PRO A 312 -12.17 5.77 14.38
N SER A 313 -12.56 5.14 13.27
CA SER A 313 -12.04 3.87 12.78
C SER A 313 -10.54 3.86 12.43
N THR A 314 -9.89 5.01 12.25
CA THR A 314 -8.44 5.09 11.95
C THR A 314 -7.52 5.06 13.17
N PHE A 315 -8.08 5.13 14.38
CA PHE A 315 -7.37 4.90 15.63
C PHE A 315 -7.52 3.43 16.03
N ILE A 316 -6.43 2.68 15.97
CA ILE A 316 -6.45 1.22 16.12
C ILE A 316 -5.40 0.73 17.11
N ILE A 317 -5.62 -0.47 17.64
CA ILE A 317 -4.63 -1.18 18.45
C ILE A 317 -3.74 -1.97 17.49
N GLU A 318 -2.49 -1.54 17.35
CA GLU A 318 -1.48 -2.21 16.54
C GLU A 318 -0.98 -3.49 17.22
N LYS A 319 -0.66 -3.40 18.51
CA LYS A 319 -0.24 -4.55 19.32
C LYS A 319 -1.22 -4.72 20.47
N GLN A 320 -2.00 -5.79 20.43
CA GLN A 320 -2.96 -6.12 21.48
C GLN A 320 -2.26 -6.43 22.81
N PRO A 321 -2.87 -6.08 23.96
CA PRO A 321 -2.42 -6.61 25.23
C PRO A 321 -2.60 -8.14 25.27
N PRO A 322 -1.86 -8.86 26.13
CA PRO A 322 -2.07 -10.28 26.33
C PRO A 322 -3.53 -10.60 26.66
N GLN A 323 -4.10 -11.63 26.03
CA GLN A 323 -5.50 -12.02 26.25
C GLN A 323 -5.76 -12.49 27.68
N VAL A 324 -4.76 -13.13 28.30
CA VAL A 324 -4.80 -13.56 29.70
C VAL A 324 -3.80 -12.73 30.48
N LEU A 325 -4.30 -12.01 31.49
CA LEU A 325 -3.51 -11.11 32.32
C LEU A 325 -3.47 -11.65 33.75
N LYS A 326 -2.27 -11.68 34.34
CA LYS A 326 -2.08 -11.90 35.77
C LYS A 326 -2.14 -10.56 36.49
N THR A 327 -2.84 -10.53 37.63
CA THR A 327 -2.90 -9.33 38.48
C THR A 327 -1.50 -8.86 38.88
N GLN A 328 -1.33 -7.52 38.97
CA GLN A 328 -0.07 -6.87 39.34
C GLN A 328 1.12 -7.21 38.42
N THR A 329 0.87 -7.68 37.20
CA THR A 329 1.91 -7.96 36.21
C THR A 329 1.95 -6.86 35.16
N LYS A 330 3.16 -6.43 34.80
CA LYS A 330 3.37 -5.43 33.74
C LYS A 330 3.01 -6.05 32.38
N PHE A 331 2.27 -5.30 31.56
CA PHE A 331 1.99 -5.63 30.18
C PHE A 331 2.10 -4.38 29.31
N ALA A 332 2.20 -4.57 28.00
CA ALA A 332 2.27 -3.49 27.03
C ALA A 332 1.21 -3.68 25.95
N ALA A 333 0.74 -2.56 25.40
CA ALA A 333 -0.10 -2.50 24.20
C ALA A 333 0.32 -1.28 23.39
N THR A 334 0.17 -1.36 22.07
CA THR A 334 0.52 -0.26 21.15
C THR A 334 -0.71 0.15 20.39
N VAL A 335 -1.00 1.46 20.39
CA VAL A 335 -2.04 2.07 19.57
C VAL A 335 -1.43 2.91 18.47
N ARG A 336 -2.07 2.98 17.32
CA ARG A 336 -1.64 3.74 16.15
C ARG A 336 -2.81 4.49 15.55
N LEU A 337 -2.58 5.76 15.22
CA LEU A 337 -3.50 6.58 14.41
C LEU A 337 -3.00 6.58 12.97
N LEU A 338 -3.69 5.87 12.07
CA LEU A 338 -3.26 5.67 10.68
C LEU A 338 -3.17 6.97 9.86
N VAL A 339 -3.77 8.06 10.35
CA VAL A 339 -3.81 9.38 9.69
C VAL A 339 -2.97 10.46 10.42
N GLY A 340 -2.30 10.10 11.52
CA GLY A 340 -1.69 11.07 12.44
C GLY A 340 -0.58 11.93 11.83
N GLY A 341 0.25 11.34 10.96
CA GLY A 341 1.38 12.03 10.33
C GLY A 341 0.98 13.13 9.32
N LYS A 342 -0.24 13.12 8.80
CA LYS A 342 -0.73 14.12 7.83
C LYS A 342 -1.63 15.19 8.43
N LEU A 343 -2.20 14.92 9.60
CA LEU A 343 -3.02 15.89 10.32
C LEU A 343 -2.18 16.82 11.21
N ASN A 344 -0.85 16.81 11.04
CA ASN A 344 0.12 17.51 11.87
C ASN A 344 -0.04 17.23 13.38
N VAL A 345 -0.66 16.10 13.75
CA VAL A 345 -0.93 15.73 15.16
C VAL A 345 0.37 15.57 15.96
N HIS A 346 1.50 15.30 15.28
CA HIS A 346 2.84 15.32 15.88
C HIS A 346 3.24 16.66 16.54
N MET A 347 2.61 17.78 16.17
CA MET A 347 2.91 19.10 16.75
C MET A 347 2.24 19.28 18.12
N ASN A 348 1.14 18.56 18.38
CA ASN A 348 0.44 18.51 19.66
C ASN A 348 -0.05 17.08 19.90
N PRO A 349 0.83 16.17 20.39
CA PRO A 349 0.47 14.78 20.54
C PRO A 349 -0.68 14.63 21.56
N PRO A 350 -1.79 13.97 21.21
CA PRO A 350 -2.90 13.77 22.10
C PRO A 350 -2.50 12.80 23.22
N GLN A 351 -3.00 13.03 24.44
CA GLN A 351 -2.88 12.06 25.51
C GLN A 351 -3.84 10.88 25.28
N VAL A 352 -3.29 9.67 25.32
CA VAL A 352 -4.07 8.43 25.29
C VAL A 352 -4.20 7.89 26.71
N LYS A 353 -5.44 7.73 27.17
CA LYS A 353 -5.76 7.14 28.48
C LYS A 353 -6.25 5.71 28.30
N ALA A 354 -5.59 4.75 28.95
CA ALA A 354 -6.05 3.37 29.04
C ALA A 354 -7.01 3.20 30.23
N THR A 355 -8.09 2.45 30.05
CA THR A 355 -9.02 2.10 31.15
C THR A 355 -9.53 0.69 30.93
N ILE A 356 -9.41 -0.16 31.94
CA ILE A 356 -9.95 -1.52 31.92
C ILE A 356 -11.42 -1.43 32.30
N ILE A 357 -12.28 -2.00 31.47
CA ILE A 357 -13.74 -2.00 31.66
C ILE A 357 -14.28 -3.43 31.61
N SER A 358 -15.41 -3.65 32.25
CA SER A 358 -16.15 -4.92 32.16
C SER A 358 -16.87 -5.06 30.81
N GLU A 359 -17.23 -6.29 30.45
CA GLU A 359 -18.02 -6.57 29.24
C GLU A 359 -19.38 -5.83 29.25
N GLN A 360 -20.02 -5.72 30.41
CA GLN A 360 -21.28 -5.00 30.55
C GLN A 360 -21.12 -3.50 30.28
N GLN A 361 -20.04 -2.88 30.80
CA GLN A 361 -19.71 -1.49 30.52
C GLN A 361 -19.39 -1.28 29.03
N ALA A 362 -18.67 -2.21 28.40
CA ALA A 362 -18.39 -2.16 26.96
C ALA A 362 -19.68 -2.21 26.11
N LYS A 363 -20.62 -3.12 26.44
CA LYS A 363 -21.94 -3.20 25.79
C LYS A 363 -22.74 -1.91 25.96
N ALA A 364 -22.67 -1.27 27.13
CA ALA A 364 -23.35 0.01 27.38
C ALA A 364 -22.75 1.17 26.56
N LEU A 365 -21.42 1.23 26.42
CA LEU A 365 -20.74 2.25 25.61
C LEU A 365 -21.14 2.17 24.13
N LEU A 366 -21.20 0.96 23.57
CA LEU A 366 -21.62 0.74 22.18
C LEU A 366 -23.09 1.17 21.92
N LYS A 367 -23.97 0.99 22.90
CA LYS A 367 -25.38 1.43 22.83
C LYS A 367 -25.53 2.95 22.89
N ASN A 368 -24.72 3.62 23.71
CA ASN A 368 -24.75 5.09 23.80
C ASN A 368 -24.17 5.77 22.55
N GLU A 369 -23.28 5.11 21.83
CA GLU A 369 -22.73 5.59 20.57
C GLU A 369 -23.76 5.53 19.42
N SER A 370 -24.65 4.53 19.45
CA SER A 370 -25.72 4.37 18.45
C SER A 370 -26.88 5.37 18.62
N THR A 371 -27.10 5.88 19.83
CA THR A 371 -28.09 6.95 20.12
C THR A 371 -27.59 8.36 19.83
N ARG A 372 -26.32 8.53 19.43
CA ARG A 372 -25.69 9.84 19.15
C ARG A 372 -25.56 10.18 17.66
N LYS A 373 -26.13 9.36 16.76
CA LYS A 373 -26.14 9.60 15.31
C LYS A 373 -27.30 10.47 14.88
#